data_AF-A0A0N4W0H6-F1
#
_entry.id   AF-A0A0N4W0H6-F1
#
_cell.length_a   1.000
_cell.length_b   1.000
_cell.length_c   1.000
_cell.angle_alpha   90.00
_cell.angle_beta   90.00
_cell.angle_gamma   90.00
#
_symmetry.space_group_name_H-M   'P 1'
#
loop_
_entity.id
_entity.type
_entity.pdbx_description
1 polymer ?
#
loop_
_entity_poly.entity_id
_entity_poly.type
_entity_poly.pdbx_seq_one_letter_code
_entity_poly.pdbx_strand_id
1 'polypeptide(L)'
;LFADDTQPLPMNWQASGRNPTVFIDHAARRTTLIDPRLPAPTVDRKRGRSAPPARRQNLDKNGNLLDLASRTAEIALLVEERLPELAPKIRKKLRLIERLGAVALARLANDVDLITAISILDSDDPAGSSEFEEKLNHFYASLHRSGYGKGPQKVK
;
A
#
# COMPACT_ATOMS: atom_id res chain seq x y z
N LEU A 1 13.64 5.61 -26.62
CA LEU A 1 13.60 7.00 -26.16
C LEU A 1 12.12 7.41 -26.15
N PHE A 2 11.61 8.05 -25.09
CA PHE A 2 10.17 8.34 -24.99
C PHE A 2 9.75 9.62 -25.74
N ALA A 3 10.68 10.55 -25.96
CA ALA A 3 10.47 11.74 -26.78
C ALA A 3 10.87 11.45 -28.22
N ASP A 4 10.09 11.96 -29.17
CA ASP A 4 10.40 11.92 -30.60
C ASP A 4 11.19 13.17 -30.99
N ASP A 5 12.51 13.00 -31.15
CA ASP A 5 13.42 14.11 -31.44
C ASP A 5 13.26 14.69 -32.85
N THR A 6 12.53 14.00 -33.73
CA THR A 6 12.27 14.45 -35.11
C THR A 6 11.18 15.52 -35.18
N GLN A 7 10.37 15.65 -34.12
CA GLN A 7 9.31 16.64 -34.07
C GLN A 7 9.84 18.00 -33.60
N PRO A 8 9.35 19.11 -34.16
CA PRO A 8 9.70 20.44 -33.68
C PRO A 8 9.23 20.62 -32.23
N LEU A 9 9.93 21.48 -31.49
CA LEU A 9 9.49 21.87 -30.15
C LEU A 9 8.14 22.62 -30.23
N PRO A 10 7.28 22.53 -29.19
CA PRO A 10 6.06 23.30 -29.14
C PRO A 10 6.33 24.81 -29.17
N MET A 11 5.30 25.60 -29.52
CA MET A 11 5.38 27.06 -29.52
C MET A 11 5.88 27.60 -28.16
N ASN A 12 6.79 28.57 -28.19
CA ASN A 12 7.43 29.18 -27.01
C ASN A 12 8.38 28.27 -26.22
N TRP A 13 8.77 27.11 -26.76
CA TRP A 13 9.80 26.25 -26.18
C TRP A 13 11.15 26.38 -26.87
N GLN A 14 12.23 26.26 -26.10
CA GLN A 14 13.61 26.28 -26.59
C GLN A 14 14.44 25.21 -25.88
N ALA A 15 15.26 24.47 -26.62
CA ALA A 15 16.26 23.55 -26.07
C ALA A 15 17.63 24.22 -26.00
N SER A 16 18.34 24.04 -24.87
CA SER A 16 19.70 24.55 -24.67
C SER A 16 20.74 23.84 -25.57
N GLY A 17 20.44 22.62 -26.05
CA GLY A 17 21.34 21.83 -26.92
C GLY A 17 22.64 21.36 -26.25
N ARG A 18 22.81 21.59 -24.94
CA ARG A 18 23.93 21.10 -24.13
C ARG A 18 23.58 19.77 -23.48
N ASN A 19 24.56 19.05 -22.93
CA ASN A 19 24.33 17.85 -22.13
C ASN A 19 24.55 18.16 -20.63
N PRO A 20 23.53 18.09 -19.77
CA PRO A 20 22.15 17.70 -20.06
C PRO A 20 21.35 18.79 -20.79
N THR A 21 20.41 18.37 -21.63
CA THR A 21 19.56 19.31 -22.38
C THR A 21 18.49 19.88 -21.46
N VAL A 22 18.54 21.20 -21.29
CA VAL A 22 17.51 21.96 -20.56
C VAL A 22 16.51 22.53 -21.55
N PHE A 23 15.23 22.32 -21.30
CA PHE A 23 14.12 22.86 -22.07
C PHE A 23 13.53 24.07 -21.34
N ILE A 24 13.35 25.17 -22.08
CA ILE A 24 12.93 26.47 -21.59
C ILE A 24 11.56 26.76 -22.17
N ASP A 25 10.56 27.00 -21.32
CA ASP A 25 9.21 27.44 -21.68
C ASP A 25 9.12 28.94 -21.40
N HIS A 26 9.13 29.74 -22.48
CA HIS A 26 9.06 31.20 -22.42
C HIS A 26 7.66 31.71 -22.01
N ALA A 27 6.60 30.93 -22.26
CA ALA A 27 5.24 31.32 -21.90
C ALA A 27 5.03 31.26 -20.38
N ALA A 28 5.50 30.19 -19.73
CA ALA A 28 5.42 30.05 -18.27
C ALA A 28 6.68 30.53 -17.53
N ARG A 29 7.71 31.01 -18.25
CA ARG A 29 9.01 31.41 -17.71
C ARG A 29 9.63 30.32 -16.82
N ARG A 30 9.62 29.07 -17.28
CA ARG A 30 10.15 27.90 -16.55
C ARG A 30 11.22 27.15 -17.33
N THR A 31 12.05 26.43 -16.61
CA THR A 31 13.04 25.50 -17.18
C THR A 31 12.82 24.10 -16.63
N THR A 32 13.07 23.08 -17.45
CA THR A 32 12.88 21.68 -17.07
C THR A 32 13.87 20.78 -17.81
N LEU A 33 14.19 19.63 -17.24
CA LEU A 33 14.95 18.56 -17.89
C LEU A 33 14.04 17.59 -18.65
N ILE A 34 12.72 17.74 -18.52
CA ILE A 34 11.70 16.90 -19.16
C ILE A 34 11.39 17.50 -20.53
N ASP A 35 11.59 16.72 -21.59
CA ASP A 35 11.29 17.14 -22.95
C ASP A 35 9.78 17.43 -23.12
N PRO A 36 9.40 18.63 -23.62
CA PRO A 36 8.00 19.02 -23.78
C PRO A 36 7.24 18.21 -24.84
N ARG A 37 7.94 17.45 -25.69
CA ARG A 37 7.35 16.55 -26.69
C ARG A 37 6.91 15.23 -26.07
N LEU A 38 7.30 14.97 -24.82
CA LEU A 38 6.76 13.84 -24.09
C LEU A 38 5.25 14.02 -23.91
N PRO A 39 4.46 12.93 -24.02
CA PRO A 39 3.05 12.97 -23.68
C PRO A 39 2.89 13.60 -22.30
N ALA A 40 2.14 14.71 -22.20
CA ALA A 40 1.87 15.35 -20.93
C ALA A 40 1.38 14.27 -19.95
N PRO A 41 1.90 14.22 -18.71
CA PRO A 41 1.36 13.31 -17.72
C PRO A 41 -0.12 13.65 -17.62
N THR A 42 -0.98 12.73 -18.08
CA THR A 42 -2.42 12.90 -18.03
C THR A 42 -2.75 13.25 -16.59
N VAL A 43 -3.15 14.50 -16.35
CA VAL A 43 -3.63 14.95 -15.04
C VAL A 43 -4.80 14.04 -14.71
N ASP A 44 -4.54 13.08 -13.83
CA ASP A 44 -5.48 12.20 -13.18
C ASP A 44 -6.70 11.78 -14.01
N ARG A 45 -6.48 10.96 -15.06
CA ARG A 45 -7.17 9.68 -14.91
C ARG A 45 -6.52 9.10 -13.68
N LYS A 46 -7.24 9.13 -12.55
CA LYS A 46 -7.00 8.22 -11.45
C LYS A 46 -6.88 6.86 -12.12
N ARG A 47 -5.65 6.48 -12.53
CA ARG A 47 -5.25 5.10 -12.57
C ARG A 47 -5.77 4.66 -11.23
N GLY A 48 -6.67 3.69 -11.23
CA GLY A 48 -6.72 2.80 -10.09
C GLY A 48 -5.28 2.32 -9.97
N ARG A 49 -4.46 3.07 -9.22
CA ARG A 49 -3.44 2.51 -8.37
C ARG A 49 -4.20 1.32 -7.84
N SER A 50 -3.78 0.11 -8.21
CA SER A 50 -4.12 -1.09 -7.47
C SER A 50 -4.15 -0.61 -6.03
N ALA A 51 -5.37 -0.43 -5.50
CA ALA A 51 -5.52 0.37 -4.28
C ALA A 51 -4.53 -0.27 -3.31
N PRO A 52 -3.64 0.50 -2.65
CA PRO A 52 -2.84 -0.08 -1.58
C PRO A 52 -3.81 -0.95 -0.79
N PRO A 53 -3.56 -2.27 -0.66
CA PRO A 53 -4.57 -3.23 -0.22
C PRO A 53 -5.30 -2.58 0.93
N ALA A 54 -6.61 -2.37 0.77
CA ALA A 54 -7.40 -1.56 1.67
C ALA A 54 -6.97 -1.97 3.07
N ARG A 55 -6.30 -1.06 3.78
CA ARG A 55 -5.67 -1.36 5.07
C ARG A 55 -6.82 -1.94 5.86
N ARG A 56 -6.79 -3.27 6.12
CA ARG A 56 -7.91 -3.98 6.72
C ARG A 56 -8.24 -3.15 7.94
N GLN A 57 -9.41 -2.52 7.93
CA GLN A 57 -9.85 -1.83 9.12
C GLN A 57 -9.97 -2.99 10.11
N ASN A 58 -9.09 -3.02 11.10
CA ASN A 58 -9.14 -4.03 12.14
C ASN A 58 -10.44 -3.74 12.89
N LEU A 59 -11.49 -4.48 12.55
CA LEU A 59 -12.81 -4.39 13.12
C LEU A 59 -12.95 -5.54 14.11
N ASP A 60 -13.56 -5.29 15.27
CA ASP A 60 -14.00 -6.37 16.13
C ASP A 60 -15.14 -7.16 15.48
N LYS A 61 -15.59 -8.24 16.12
CA LYS A 61 -16.73 -9.06 15.68
C LYS A 61 -18.04 -8.27 15.57
N ASN A 62 -18.09 -7.05 16.12
CA ASN A 62 -19.24 -6.16 16.11
C ASN A 62 -19.11 -5.05 15.05
N GLY A 63 -18.03 -5.06 14.27
CA GLY A 63 -17.78 -4.05 13.24
C GLY A 63 -17.23 -2.72 13.77
N ASN A 64 -16.80 -2.67 15.03
CA ASN A 64 -16.20 -1.49 15.63
C ASN A 64 -14.71 -1.44 15.36
N LEU A 65 -14.15 -0.24 15.17
CA LEU A 65 -12.71 -0.06 15.05
C LEU A 65 -12.01 -0.62 16.30
N LEU A 66 -11.17 -1.63 16.09
CA LEU A 66 -10.41 -2.29 17.12
C LEU A 66 -9.31 -1.32 17.59
N ASP A 67 -9.47 -0.76 18.79
CA ASP A 67 -8.49 0.14 19.37
C ASP A 67 -7.21 -0.63 19.71
N LEU A 68 -6.07 -0.23 19.15
CA LEU A 68 -4.79 -0.87 19.44
C LEU A 68 -4.46 -0.82 20.96
N ALA A 69 -4.99 0.15 21.69
CA ALA A 69 -4.84 0.22 23.14
C ALA A 69 -5.57 -0.90 23.89
N SER A 70 -6.62 -1.51 23.32
CA SER A 70 -7.34 -2.62 23.98
C SER A 70 -6.67 -3.98 23.76
N ARG A 71 -5.77 -4.10 22.77
CA ARG A 71 -5.03 -5.34 22.43
C ARG A 71 -3.61 -5.39 22.99
N THR A 72 -3.19 -4.42 23.79
CA THR A 72 -1.81 -4.38 24.30
C THR A 72 -1.43 -5.63 25.07
N ALA A 73 -2.35 -6.21 25.85
CA ALA A 73 -2.12 -7.46 26.58
C ALA A 73 -1.91 -8.66 25.65
N GLU A 74 -2.74 -8.80 24.63
CA GLU A 74 -2.65 -9.85 23.61
C GLU A 74 -1.32 -9.77 22.84
N ILE A 75 -0.97 -8.56 22.37
CA ILE A 75 0.31 -8.30 21.70
C ILE A 75 1.48 -8.61 22.62
N ALA A 76 1.40 -8.24 23.91
CA ALA A 76 2.47 -8.48 24.86
C ALA A 76 2.74 -9.97 25.10
N LEU A 77 1.72 -10.82 25.06
CA LEU A 77 1.86 -12.28 25.19
C LEU A 77 2.46 -12.88 23.91
N LEU A 78 1.93 -12.53 22.75
CA LEU A 78 2.41 -13.07 21.47
C LEU A 78 3.85 -12.67 21.16
N VAL A 79 4.25 -11.45 21.52
CA VAL A 79 5.63 -11.01 21.35
C VAL A 79 6.58 -11.76 22.29
N GLU A 80 6.15 -12.10 23.51
CA GLU A 80 6.97 -12.94 24.40
C GLU A 80 7.19 -14.34 23.84
N GLU A 81 6.16 -14.91 23.22
CA GLU A 81 6.23 -16.24 22.62
C GLU A 81 7.09 -16.26 21.35
N ARG A 82 6.89 -15.30 20.44
CA ARG A 82 7.45 -15.36 19.07
C ARG A 82 8.66 -14.45 18.84
N LEU A 83 8.83 -13.41 19.65
CA LEU A 83 9.92 -12.42 19.51
C LEU A 83 10.55 -12.07 20.87
N PRO A 84 11.09 -13.05 21.62
CA PRO A 84 11.58 -12.85 22.98
C PRO A 84 12.65 -11.75 23.10
N GLU A 85 13.51 -11.61 22.08
CA GLU A 85 14.56 -10.58 22.03
C GLU A 85 14.02 -9.14 21.97
N LEU A 86 12.85 -8.94 21.34
CA LEU A 86 12.22 -7.64 21.19
C LEU A 86 11.15 -7.37 22.27
N ALA A 87 10.69 -8.42 22.97
CA ALA A 87 9.62 -8.33 23.97
C ALA A 87 9.82 -7.25 25.03
N PRO A 88 11.01 -7.06 25.65
CA PRO A 88 11.20 -6.01 26.65
C PRO A 88 11.03 -4.60 26.07
N LYS A 89 11.44 -4.38 24.81
CA LYS A 89 11.32 -3.08 24.13
C LYS A 89 9.86 -2.81 23.75
N ILE A 90 9.19 -3.80 23.17
CA ILE A 90 7.79 -3.69 22.75
C ILE A 90 6.88 -3.51 23.97
N ARG A 91 7.09 -4.23 25.08
CA ARG A 91 6.32 -4.05 26.33
C ARG A 91 6.43 -2.65 26.92
N LYS A 92 7.56 -1.97 26.77
CA LYS A 92 7.69 -0.55 27.19
C LYS A 92 6.84 0.36 26.29
N LYS A 93 6.83 0.10 24.98
CA LYS A 93 6.02 0.84 24.00
C LYS A 93 4.52 0.61 24.23
N LEU A 94 4.10 -0.63 24.51
CA LEU A 94 2.71 -0.97 24.83
C LEU A 94 2.22 -0.29 26.13
N ARG A 95 3.04 -0.28 27.19
CA ARG A 95 2.74 0.48 28.42
C ARG A 95 2.60 1.99 28.17
N LEU A 96 3.38 2.53 27.22
CA LEU A 96 3.25 3.94 26.83
C LEU A 96 1.90 4.20 26.13
N ILE A 97 1.44 3.25 25.30
CA ILE A 97 0.14 3.29 24.63
C ILE A 97 -0.99 3.18 25.66
N GLU A 98 -0.90 2.27 26.63
CA GLU A 98 -1.90 2.16 27.71
C GLU A 98 -2.04 3.45 28.52
N ARG A 99 -0.91 4.15 28.76
CA ARG A 99 -0.90 5.38 29.56
C ARG A 99 -1.32 6.63 28.80
N LEU A 100 -0.96 6.75 27.52
CA LEU A 100 -1.12 7.99 26.74
C LEU A 100 -2.07 7.86 25.53
N GLY A 101 -2.56 6.65 25.24
CA GLY A 101 -3.50 6.36 24.17
C GLY A 101 -3.03 6.85 22.80
N ALA A 102 -3.92 7.57 22.11
CA ALA A 102 -3.72 8.09 20.76
C ALA A 102 -2.44 8.94 20.59
N VAL A 103 -2.00 9.65 21.63
CA VAL A 103 -0.79 10.48 21.57
C VAL A 103 0.47 9.62 21.47
N ALA A 104 0.53 8.50 22.19
CA ALA A 104 1.63 7.54 22.06
C ALA A 104 1.57 6.81 20.71
N LEU A 105 0.37 6.48 20.22
CA LEU A 105 0.18 5.86 18.91
C LEU A 105 0.70 6.74 17.79
N ALA A 106 0.39 8.03 17.79
CA ALA A 106 0.90 8.97 16.78
C ALA A 106 2.44 9.04 16.77
N ARG A 107 3.07 8.96 17.95
CA ARG A 107 4.54 8.95 18.09
C ARG A 107 5.18 7.65 17.63
N LEU A 108 4.49 6.52 17.81
CA LEU A 108 4.97 5.18 17.47
C LEU A 108 4.47 4.70 16.10
N ALA A 109 3.80 5.55 15.33
CA ALA A 109 3.16 5.18 14.07
C ALA A 109 4.13 4.58 13.02
N ASN A 110 5.42 4.96 13.08
CA ASN A 110 6.48 4.48 12.19
C ASN A 110 7.48 3.56 12.92
N ASP A 111 7.17 3.10 14.13
CA ASP A 111 8.07 2.28 14.92
C ASP A 111 8.10 0.84 14.38
N VAL A 112 9.28 0.41 13.88
CA VAL A 112 9.44 -0.87 13.18
C VAL A 112 9.15 -2.07 14.09
N ASP A 113 9.59 -2.03 15.34
CA ASP A 113 9.38 -3.15 16.27
C ASP A 113 7.88 -3.31 16.58
N LEU A 114 7.17 -2.20 16.78
CA LEU A 114 5.74 -2.21 17.05
C LEU A 114 4.95 -2.67 15.82
N ILE A 115 5.33 -2.20 14.62
CA ILE A 115 4.72 -2.65 13.36
C ILE A 115 4.92 -4.17 13.17
N THR A 116 6.13 -4.66 13.46
CA THR A 116 6.45 -6.09 13.35
C THR A 116 5.60 -6.91 14.33
N ALA A 117 5.47 -6.45 15.58
CA ALA A 117 4.62 -7.09 16.59
C ALA A 117 3.15 -7.18 16.18
N ILE A 118 2.60 -6.08 15.63
CA ILE A 118 1.21 -6.02 15.17
C ILE A 118 1.00 -6.93 13.94
N SER A 119 1.97 -6.99 13.03
CA SER A 119 1.87 -7.85 11.84
C SER A 119 1.81 -9.33 12.17
N ILE A 120 2.47 -9.76 13.25
CA ILE A 120 2.41 -11.16 13.72
C ILE A 120 1.02 -11.47 14.27
N LEU A 121 0.45 -10.55 15.05
CA LEU A 121 -0.90 -10.66 15.60
C LEU A 121 -1.96 -10.78 14.49
N ASP A 122 -1.88 -9.96 13.44
CA ASP A 122 -2.85 -10.01 12.33
C ASP A 122 -2.73 -11.28 11.47
N SER A 123 -1.60 -12.00 11.57
CA SER A 123 -1.41 -13.29 10.89
C SER A 123 -2.07 -14.45 11.63
N ASP A 124 -2.28 -14.30 12.94
CA ASP A 124 -2.90 -15.31 13.83
C ASP A 124 -4.42 -15.10 13.98
N ASP A 125 -5.06 -14.33 13.10
CA ASP A 125 -6.53 -14.16 13.10
C ASP A 125 -7.18 -15.23 12.18
N PRO A 126 -7.48 -16.45 12.69
CA PRO A 126 -7.95 -17.57 11.87
C PRO A 126 -9.28 -17.26 11.19
N ALA A 127 -10.09 -16.39 11.78
CA ALA A 127 -11.41 -16.02 11.25
C ALA A 127 -11.30 -15.28 9.91
N GLY A 128 -10.35 -14.35 9.78
CA GLY A 128 -10.12 -13.58 8.56
C GLY A 128 -9.43 -14.37 7.44
N SER A 129 -8.69 -15.43 7.81
CA SER A 129 -8.12 -16.39 6.85
C SER A 129 -9.18 -17.37 6.37
N SER A 130 -9.96 -17.95 7.29
CA SER A 130 -11.02 -18.92 6.98
C SER A 130 -12.13 -18.32 6.11
N GLU A 131 -12.62 -17.11 6.44
CA GLU A 131 -13.66 -16.45 5.63
C GLU A 131 -13.16 -16.12 4.21
N PHE A 132 -11.89 -15.70 4.09
CA PHE A 132 -11.27 -15.43 2.80
C PHE A 132 -11.08 -16.70 1.98
N GLU A 133 -10.64 -17.78 2.62
CA GLU A 133 -10.44 -19.09 2.00
C GLU A 133 -11.77 -19.70 1.55
N GLU A 134 -12.84 -19.57 2.34
CA GLU A 134 -14.20 -19.93 1.94
C GLU A 134 -14.69 -19.13 0.73
N LYS A 135 -14.48 -17.80 0.72
CA LYS A 135 -14.83 -16.94 -0.43
C LYS A 135 -14.04 -17.30 -1.68
N LEU A 136 -12.75 -17.61 -1.53
CA LEU A 136 -11.90 -18.09 -2.63
C LEU A 136 -12.39 -19.43 -3.17
N ASN A 137 -12.68 -20.38 -2.29
CA ASN A 137 -13.23 -21.69 -2.66
C ASN A 137 -14.57 -21.53 -3.39
N HIS A 138 -15.45 -20.64 -2.90
CA HIS A 138 -16.71 -20.33 -3.56
C HIS A 138 -16.51 -19.71 -4.96
N PHE A 139 -15.56 -18.77 -5.08
CA PHE A 139 -15.21 -18.13 -6.35
C PHE A 139 -14.68 -19.14 -7.38
N TYR A 140 -13.71 -20.00 -7.00
CA TYR A 140 -13.18 -21.02 -7.91
C TYR A 140 -14.23 -22.07 -8.28
N ALA A 141 -15.08 -22.49 -7.34
CA ALA A 141 -16.20 -23.35 -7.64
C ALA A 141 -17.19 -22.69 -8.62
N SER A 142 -17.41 -21.38 -8.49
CA SER A 142 -18.25 -20.59 -9.41
C SER A 142 -17.66 -20.49 -10.81
N LEU A 143 -16.36 -20.23 -10.92
CA LEU A 143 -15.64 -20.24 -12.20
C LEU A 143 -15.75 -21.60 -12.89
N HIS A 144 -15.55 -22.68 -12.16
CA HIS A 144 -15.64 -24.03 -12.72
C HIS A 144 -17.07 -24.37 -13.17
N ARG A 145 -18.10 -23.96 -12.41
CA ARG A 145 -19.52 -24.09 -12.82
C ARG A 145 -19.84 -23.28 -14.07
N SER A 146 -19.27 -22.10 -14.20
CA SER A 146 -19.47 -21.21 -15.36
C SER A 146 -18.56 -21.53 -16.55
N GLY A 147 -17.78 -22.62 -16.47
CA GLY A 147 -16.96 -23.13 -17.57
C GLY A 147 -15.62 -22.41 -17.76
N TYR A 148 -15.31 -21.41 -16.93
CA TYR A 148 -14.02 -20.73 -16.94
C TYR A 148 -12.95 -21.61 -16.28
N GLY A 149 -11.74 -21.63 -16.84
CA GLY A 149 -10.61 -22.43 -16.33
C GLY A 149 -10.39 -23.77 -17.05
N LYS A 150 -11.20 -24.11 -18.05
CA LYS A 150 -10.85 -25.18 -19.01
C LYS A 150 -10.12 -24.53 -20.19
N GLY A 151 -8.90 -25.00 -20.47
CA GLY A 151 -8.19 -24.63 -21.69
C GLY A 151 -9.04 -24.87 -22.95
N PRO A 152 -8.64 -24.34 -24.11
CA PRO A 152 -9.47 -24.12 -25.31
C PRO A 152 -10.08 -25.38 -25.98
N GLN A 153 -10.02 -26.54 -25.35
CA GLN A 153 -10.42 -27.84 -25.89
C GLN A 153 -11.86 -28.27 -25.57
N LYS A 154 -12.68 -27.44 -24.92
CA LYS A 154 -14.12 -27.77 -24.71
C LYS A 154 -15.03 -26.59 -24.98
N VAL A 155 -15.09 -26.18 -26.24
CA VAL A 155 -16.31 -25.61 -26.81
C VAL A 155 -16.91 -26.71 -27.69
N LYS A 156 -18.07 -27.24 -27.30
CA LYS A 156 -18.94 -28.03 -28.18
C LYS A 156 -20.17 -27.19 -28.45
#